data_AF-A0A9D9E2W1-F1
#
_entry.id   AF-A0A9D9E2W1-F1
#
_cell.length_a   1.000
_cell.length_b   1.000
_cell.length_c   1.000
_cell.angle_alpha   90.00
_cell.angle_beta   90.00
_cell.angle_gamma   90.00
#
_symmetry.space_group_name_H-M   'P 1'
#
loop_
_entity.id
_entity.type
_entity.pdbx_description
1 polymer ?
#
loop_
_entity_poly.entity_id
_entity_poly.type
_entity_poly.pdbx_seq_one_letter_code
_entity_poly.pdbx_strand_id
1 'polypeptide(L)' 'MSIISLRVNDEEKAVLEDAAKFYKCSISTVIKRLAFEKLEDEYDMNVAGKYLKDKEAGTLKLTCFDDLLNECGIDKATL' A
#
# COMPACT_ATOMS: atom_id res chain seq x y z
N MET A 1 -13.51 -7.37 -15.18
CA MET A 1 -13.62 -5.97 -14.70
C MET A 1 -14.38 -6.03 -13.38
N SER A 2 -13.74 -5.63 -12.28
CA SER A 2 -14.42 -5.56 -10.97
C SER A 2 -15.08 -4.19 -10.83
N ILE A 3 -16.38 -4.16 -10.54
CA ILE A 3 -17.14 -2.92 -10.36
C ILE A 3 -17.37 -2.74 -8.86
N ILE A 4 -16.99 -1.57 -8.35
CA ILE A 4 -17.17 -1.20 -6.95
C ILE A 4 -18.25 -0.13 -6.92
N SER A 5 -19.39 -0.46 -6.31
CA SER A 5 -20.50 0.48 -6.11
C SER A 5 -20.44 1.03 -4.69
N LEU A 6 -20.28 2.34 -4.57
CA LEU A 6 -20.22 3.06 -3.31
C LEU A 6 -21.45 3.95 -3.19
N ARG A 7 -22.17 3.87 -2.07
CA ARG A 7 -23.22 4.82 -1.75
C ARG A 7 -22.58 5.97 -0.99
N VAL A 8 -22.80 7.18 -1.49
CA VAL A 8 -22.30 8.43 -0.89
C VAL A 8 -23.47 9.39 -0.70
N ASN A 9 -23.39 10.23 0.31
CA ASN A 9 -24.33 11.34 0.50
C ASN A 9 -23.93 12.54 -0.38
N ASP A 10 -24.81 13.53 -0.54
CA ASP A 10 -24.54 14.73 -1.35
C ASP A 10 -23.32 15.52 -0.88
N GLU A 11 -23.08 15.61 0.43
CA GLU A 11 -21.91 16.28 1.00
C GLU A 11 -20.60 15.56 0.65
N GLU A 12 -20.55 14.24 0.81
CA GLU A 12 -19.37 13.44 0.47
C GLU A 12 -19.09 13.48 -1.04
N LYS A 13 -20.15 13.48 -1.85
CA LYS A 13 -20.04 13.65 -3.30
C LYS A 13 -19.43 15.00 -3.66
N ALA A 14 -19.86 16.08 -3.01
CA ALA A 14 -19.30 17.41 -3.24
C ALA A 14 -17.80 17.48 -2.90
N VAL A 15 -17.40 16.87 -1.79
CA VAL A 15 -15.97 16.77 -1.39
C VAL A 15 -15.17 15.95 -2.40
N LEU A 16 -15.70 14.83 -2.87
CA LEU A 16 -15.07 14.00 -3.90
C LEU A 16 -14.96 14.72 -5.24
N GLU A 17 -15.96 15.51 -5.63
CA GLU A 17 -15.92 16.35 -6.83
C GLU A 17 -14.89 17.47 -6.71
N ASP A 18 -14.76 18.10 -5.54
CA ASP A 18 -13.77 19.13 -5.30
C ASP A 18 -12.34 18.55 -5.33
N ALA A 19 -12.14 17.39 -4.70
CA ALA A 19 -10.89 16.64 -4.78
C ALA A 19 -10.58 16.23 -6.24
N ALA A 20 -11.56 15.74 -7.00
CA ALA A 20 -11.40 15.42 -8.41
C ALA A 20 -10.98 16.64 -9.25
N LYS A 21 -11.55 17.82 -8.99
CA LYS A 21 -11.13 19.09 -9.62
C LYS A 21 -9.70 19.46 -9.25
N PHE A 22 -9.33 19.34 -7.98
CA PHE A 22 -7.98 19.63 -7.48
C PHE A 22 -6.92 18.73 -8.15
N TYR A 23 -7.19 17.43 -8.21
CA TYR A 23 -6.30 16.45 -8.82
C TYR A 23 -6.42 16.38 -10.37
N LYS A 24 -7.31 17.17 -10.98
CA LYS A 24 -7.65 17.14 -12.42
C LYS A 24 -7.88 15.72 -12.95
N CYS A 25 -8.51 14.88 -12.13
CA CYS A 25 -8.69 13.45 -12.38
C CYS A 25 -10.14 13.04 -12.09
N SER A 26 -10.59 11.91 -12.64
CA SER A 26 -11.91 11.37 -12.33
C SER A 26 -12.04 10.99 -10.85
N ILE A 27 -13.25 11.11 -10.30
CA ILE A 27 -13.60 10.71 -8.93
C ILE A 27 -13.18 9.26 -8.64
N SER A 28 -13.37 8.36 -9.61
CA SER A 28 -12.94 6.96 -9.51
C SER A 28 -11.43 6.80 -9.30
N THR A 29 -10.61 7.65 -9.91
CA THR A 29 -9.15 7.66 -9.74
C THR A 29 -8.74 8.20 -8.38
N VAL A 30 -9.41 9.25 -7.91
CA VAL A 30 -9.16 9.83 -6.58
C VAL A 30 -9.51 8.81 -5.50
N ILE A 31 -10.70 8.19 -5.57
CA ILE A 31 -11.13 7.14 -4.63
C ILE A 31 -10.15 5.98 -4.65
N LYS A 32 -9.73 5.54 -5.86
CA LYS A 32 -8.77 4.45 -5.99
C LYS A 32 -7.46 4.79 -5.30
N ARG A 33 -6.86 5.96 -5.59
CA ARG A 33 -5.62 6.41 -4.93
C ARG A 33 -5.76 6.46 -3.42
N LEU A 34 -6.82 7.11 -2.92
CA LEU A 34 -7.04 7.26 -1.49
C LEU A 34 -7.22 5.90 -0.78
N ALA A 35 -7.96 4.98 -1.41
CA ALA A 35 -8.17 3.63 -0.87
C ALA A 35 -6.88 2.81 -0.87
N PHE A 36 -6.08 2.88 -1.92
CA PHE A 36 -4.78 2.21 -1.98
C PHE A 36 -3.80 2.79 -0.95
N GLU A 37 -3.69 4.11 -0.86
CA GLU A 37 -2.79 4.78 0.08
C GLU A 37 -3.11 4.39 1.54
N LYS A 38 -4.39 4.39 1.91
CA LYS A 38 -4.81 3.93 3.25
C LYS A 38 -4.54 2.45 3.49
N LEU A 39 -4.75 1.62 2.48
CA LEU A 39 -4.49 0.18 2.57
C LEU A 39 -2.99 -0.10 2.69
N GLU A 40 -2.15 0.63 1.97
CA GLU A 40 -0.69 0.56 2.05
C GLU A 40 -0.21 0.98 3.44
N ASP A 41 -0.68 2.10 3.99
CA ASP A 41 -0.38 2.55 5.36
C ASP A 41 -0.72 1.47 6.41
N GLU A 42 -1.93 0.89 6.34
CA GLU A 42 -2.34 -0.18 7.27
C GLU A 42 -1.50 -1.44 7.10
N TYR A 43 -1.14 -1.78 5.85
CA TYR A 43 -0.31 -2.93 5.56
C TYR A 43 1.12 -2.74 6.08
N ASP A 44 1.75 -1.59 5.80
CA ASP A 44 3.08 -1.23 6.28
C ASP A 44 3.14 -1.25 7.81
N MET A 45 2.13 -0.69 8.48
CA MET A 45 2.06 -0.69 9.94
C MET A 45 1.95 -2.11 10.52
N ASN A 46 1.17 -2.98 9.87
CA ASN A 46 1.02 -4.38 10.28
C ASN A 46 2.30 -5.20 10.01
N VAL A 47 2.97 -4.97 8.89
CA VAL A 47 4.24 -5.60 8.55
C VAL A 47 5.34 -5.19 9.53
N ALA A 48 5.45 -3.89 9.82
CA ALA A 48 6.38 -3.38 10.83
C ALA A 48 6.09 -3.97 12.22
N GLY A 49 4.81 -4.06 12.60
CA GLY A 49 4.38 -4.67 13.87
C GLY A 49 4.70 -6.16 13.95
N LYS A 50 4.49 -6.91 12.86
CA LYS A 50 4.92 -8.32 12.77
C LYS A 50 6.42 -8.47 12.89
N TYR A 51 7.18 -7.66 12.15
CA TYR A 51 8.64 -7.69 12.20
C TYR A 51 9.17 -7.42 13.61
N LEU A 52 8.61 -6.43 14.32
CA LEU A 52 8.97 -6.14 15.71
C LEU A 52 8.62 -7.30 16.63
N LYS A 53 7.42 -7.89 16.50
CA LYS A 53 7.01 -9.06 17.28
C LYS A 53 7.90 -10.28 17.03
N ASP A 54 8.25 -10.58 15.79
CA ASP A 54 9.15 -11.69 15.44
C ASP A 54 10.59 -11.43 15.90
N LYS A 55 11.03 -10.17 15.91
CA LYS A 55 12.33 -9.76 16.47
C LYS A 55 12.36 -9.93 18.00
N GLU A 56 11.29 -9.55 18.69
CA GLU A 56 11.15 -9.74 20.14
C GLU A 56 10.96 -11.22 20.53
N ALA A 57 10.29 -12.02 19.69
CA ALA A 57 10.12 -13.46 19.89
C ALA A 57 11.40 -14.27 19.58
N GLY A 58 12.45 -13.65 19.05
CA GLY A 58 13.74 -14.31 18.77
C GLY A 58 13.72 -15.30 17.62
N THR A 59 12.65 -15.35 16.82
CA THR A 59 12.48 -16.25 15.66
C THR A 59 12.88 -15.62 14.33
N LEU A 60 13.27 -14.35 14.33
CA LEU A 60 13.64 -13.63 13.12
C LEU A 60 14.98 -14.14 12.56
N LYS A 61 14.92 -14.98 11.52
CA LYS A 61 16.09 -15.29 10.70
C LYS A 61 16.49 -14.05 9.93
N LEU A 62 17.47 -13.32 10.44
CA LEU A 62 18.15 -12.24 9.72
C LEU A 62 19.14 -12.88 8.74
N THR A 63 18.68 -13.16 7.52
CA THR A 63 19.60 -13.44 6.41
C THR A 63 20.17 -12.12 5.90
N CYS A 64 21.47 -12.11 5.62
CA CYS A 64 22.14 -10.93 5.08
C CYS A 64 21.58 -10.62 3.68
N PHE A 65 21.56 -9.34 3.31
CA PHE A 65 21.03 -8.87 2.01
C PHE A 65 21.62 -9.63 0.81
N ASP A 66 22.88 -10.06 0.92
CA ASP A 66 23.59 -10.86 -0.10
C ASP A 66 22.99 -12.27 -0.28
N ASP A 67 22.56 -12.91 0.79
CA ASP A 67 21.98 -14.27 0.78
C ASP A 67 20.55 -14.25 0.21
N LEU A 68 19.81 -13.18 0.52
CA LEU A 68 18.45 -12.92 0.02
C LEU A 68 18.43 -12.67 -1.50
N LEU A 69 19.42 -11.95 -2.05
CA LEU A 69 19.56 -11.77 -3.50
C LEU A 69 19.82 -13.09 -4.22
N ASN A 70 20.62 -13.96 -3.60
CA ASN A 70 20.99 -15.25 -4.16
C ASN A 70 19.79 -16.22 -4.17
N GLU A 71 18.95 -16.21 -3.13
CA GLU A 71 17.68 -16.97 -3.11
C GLU A 71 16.63 -16.45 -4.09
N CYS A 72 16.56 -15.13 -4.31
CA CYS A 72 15.61 -14.52 -5.26
C CYS A 72 16.10 -14.54 -6.72
N GLY A 73 17.32 -14.99 -7.01
CA GLY A 73 17.88 -15.10 -8.37
C GLY A 73 18.17 -13.76 -9.05
N ILE A 74 18.39 -12.70 -8.27
CA ILE A 74 18.73 -11.37 -8.78
C ILE A 74 20.24 -11.20 -8.69
N ASP A 75 20.92 -11.23 -9.83
CA ASP A 75 22.37 -11.02 -9.90
C ASP A 75 22.71 -9.53 -9.76
N LYS A 76 23.62 -9.19 -8.85
CA LYS A 76 24.10 -7.81 -8.58
C LYS A 76 24.63 -7.11 -9.83
N ALA A 77 24.95 -7.84 -10.90
CA ALA A 77 25.53 -7.29 -12.13
C ALA A 77 24.55 -6.54 -13.06
N THR A 78 23.24 -6.52 -12.75
CA THR A 78 22.24 -5.84 -13.60
C THR A 78 21.67 -4.55 -12.99
N LEU A 79 22.20 -4.09 -11.85
CA LEU A 79 21.90 -2.77 -11.27
C LEU A 79 23.00 -1.78 -11.61
#